data_AF-A0A7V8EAN9-F1
#
_entry.id   AF-A0A7V8EAN9-F1
#
_cell.length_a   1.000
_cell.length_b   1.000
_cell.length_c   1.000
_cell.angle_alpha   90.00
_cell.angle_beta   90.00
_cell.angle_gamma   90.00
#
_symmetry.space_group_name_H-M   'P 1'
#
loop_
_entity.id
_entity.type
_entity.pdbx_description
1 polymer ?
#
loop_
_entity_poly.entity_id
_entity_poly.type
_entity_poly.pdbx_seq_one_letter_code
_entity_poly.pdbx_strand_id
1 'polypeptide(L)'
;MPTHEPKFHSHLGRTYLIIAEFPDTEAGNKSANTYMAAHPNAGVLAVQGDRVILANNTDQGAGKGAEVSPKAKRAVANYGLGICLEAYRMTATGNGARTIGDDLGLTTNQADAAIDAGRELAGHV
;
A
#
# COMPACT_ATOMS: atom_id res chain seq x y z
N MET A 1 -9.64 -16.79 -5.60
CA MET A 1 -9.29 -15.35 -5.70
C MET A 1 -7.91 -15.18 -5.10
N PRO A 2 -7.00 -14.42 -5.73
CA PRO A 2 -5.73 -14.10 -5.10
C PRO A 2 -6.02 -13.44 -3.74
N THR A 3 -5.46 -13.99 -2.68
CA THR A 3 -5.51 -13.34 -1.38
C THR A 3 -4.65 -12.08 -1.47
N HIS A 4 -5.29 -10.91 -1.51
CA HIS A 4 -4.61 -9.62 -1.40
C HIS A 4 -4.19 -9.41 0.07
N GLU A 5 -3.30 -10.29 0.54
CA GLU A 5 -2.81 -10.26 1.90
C GLU A 5 -1.86 -9.08 2.07
N PRO A 6 -2.04 -8.27 3.12
CA PRO A 6 -1.06 -7.25 3.45
C PRO A 6 0.27 -7.91 3.79
N LYS A 7 1.35 -7.36 3.25
CA LYS A 7 2.70 -7.80 3.58
C LYS A 7 3.26 -6.96 4.70
N PHE A 8 3.94 -7.60 5.64
CA PHE A 8 4.59 -6.95 6.75
C PHE A 8 6.08 -7.29 6.78
N HIS A 9 6.89 -6.37 7.28
CA HIS A 9 8.32 -6.58 7.46
C HIS A 9 8.73 -6.23 8.89
N SER A 10 9.51 -7.11 9.53
CA SER A 10 10.07 -6.85 10.84
C SER A 10 11.47 -6.25 10.73
N HIS A 11 11.67 -5.06 11.30
CA HIS A 11 12.95 -4.36 11.31
C HIS A 11 13.21 -3.79 12.70
N LEU A 12 14.40 -4.05 13.27
CA LEU A 12 14.82 -3.60 14.62
C LEU A 12 13.80 -3.90 15.73
N GLY A 13 13.17 -5.08 15.70
CA GLY A 13 12.17 -5.49 16.71
C GLY A 13 10.80 -4.84 16.57
N ARG A 14 10.54 -4.11 15.47
CA ARG A 14 9.27 -3.49 15.12
C ARG A 14 8.70 -4.10 13.84
N THR A 15 7.39 -3.98 13.63
CA THR A 15 6.70 -4.53 12.45
C THR A 15 6.07 -3.42 11.64
N TYR A 16 6.38 -3.37 10.35
CA TYR A 16 5.93 -2.31 9.43
C TYR A 16 5.07 -2.89 8.32
N LEU A 17 4.06 -2.12 7.89
CA LEU A 17 3.30 -2.46 6.69
C LEU A 17 4.14 -2.14 5.44
N ILE A 18 4.30 -3.13 4.56
CA ILE A 18 4.97 -2.93 3.28
C ILE A 18 3.98 -2.31 2.29
N ILE A 19 4.28 -1.10 1.83
CA ILE A 19 3.43 -0.40 0.86
C ILE A 19 3.85 -0.68 -0.58
N ALA A 20 5.14 -0.99 -0.82
CA ALA A 20 5.67 -1.41 -2.11
C ALA A 20 6.99 -2.17 -1.95
N GLU A 21 7.30 -3.04 -2.91
CA GLU A 21 8.58 -3.75 -3.02
C GLU A 21 9.12 -3.59 -4.44
N PHE A 22 10.42 -3.36 -4.57
CA PHE A 22 11.11 -3.28 -5.86
C PHE A 22 12.35 -4.17 -5.84
N PRO A 23 12.82 -4.69 -6.99
CA PRO A 23 14.08 -5.42 -7.05
C PRO A 23 15.26 -4.49 -6.77
N ASP A 24 16.26 -4.93 -6.01
CA ASP A 24 17.51 -4.19 -5.81
C ASP A 24 18.41 -4.31 -7.06
N THR A 25 18.01 -3.56 -8.08
CA THR A 25 18.68 -3.42 -9.38
C THR A 25 18.60 -1.95 -9.78
N GLU A 26 19.42 -1.49 -10.72
CA GLU A 26 19.37 -0.10 -11.17
C GLU A 26 17.96 0.33 -11.63
N ALA A 27 17.29 -0.53 -12.40
CA ALA A 27 15.91 -0.29 -12.86
C ALA A 27 14.89 -0.29 -11.70
N GLY A 28 15.04 -1.21 -10.75
CA GLY A 28 14.17 -1.27 -9.57
C GLY A 28 14.38 -0.09 -8.62
N ASN A 29 15.63 0.37 -8.44
CA ASN A 29 15.97 1.56 -7.67
C ASN A 29 15.39 2.83 -8.31
N LYS A 30 15.44 2.93 -9.63
CA LYS A 30 14.75 4.00 -10.37
C LYS A 30 13.23 3.95 -10.15
N SER A 31 12.64 2.76 -10.19
CA SER A 31 11.20 2.56 -9.96
C SER A 31 10.79 2.91 -8.53
N ALA A 32 11.59 2.52 -7.54
CA ALA A 32 11.41 2.87 -6.13
C ALA A 32 11.49 4.39 -5.92
N ASN A 33 12.46 5.06 -6.54
CA ASN A 33 12.59 6.52 -6.49
C ASN A 33 11.39 7.23 -7.15
N THR A 34 10.93 6.75 -8.31
CA THR A 34 9.71 7.27 -8.94
C THR A 34 8.49 7.07 -8.05
N TYR A 35 8.37 5.91 -7.40
CA TYR A 35 7.29 5.66 -6.44
C TYR A 35 7.36 6.63 -5.26
N MET A 36 8.52 6.80 -4.61
CA MET A 36 8.68 7.73 -3.49
C MET A 36 8.45 9.20 -3.90
N ALA A 37 8.79 9.58 -5.13
CA ALA A 37 8.50 10.92 -5.65
C ALA A 37 6.98 11.19 -5.78
N ALA A 38 6.19 10.16 -6.07
CA ALA A 38 4.73 10.25 -6.14
C ALA A 38 4.03 10.06 -4.77
N HIS A 39 4.76 9.58 -3.75
CA HIS A 39 4.22 9.25 -2.43
C HIS A 39 5.11 9.90 -1.35
N PRO A 40 4.84 11.16 -0.95
CA PRO A 40 5.74 11.94 -0.08
C PRO A 40 6.06 11.27 1.27
N ASN A 41 5.14 10.44 1.77
CA ASN A 41 5.34 9.70 3.02
C ASN A 41 5.86 8.28 2.80
N ALA A 42 6.19 7.86 1.58
CA ALA A 42 6.88 6.59 1.33
C ALA A 42 8.40 6.75 1.52
N GLY A 43 9.02 5.79 2.19
CA GLY A 43 10.47 5.75 2.37
C GLY A 43 11.01 4.32 2.40
N VAL A 44 12.31 4.21 2.14
CA VAL A 44 13.02 2.91 2.21
C VAL A 44 13.10 2.47 3.67
N LEU A 45 12.49 1.32 3.96
CA LEU A 45 12.56 0.66 5.27
C LEU A 45 13.82 -0.19 5.38
N ALA A 46 14.08 -1.01 4.36
CA ALA A 46 15.21 -1.92 4.33
C ALA A 46 15.56 -2.27 2.88
N VAL A 47 16.84 -2.53 2.65
CA VAL A 47 17.32 -3.29 1.49
C VAL A 47 17.80 -4.63 2.03
N GLN A 48 17.09 -5.70 1.69
CA GLN A 48 17.39 -7.03 2.21
C GLN A 48 17.22 -8.09 1.12
N GLY A 49 18.29 -8.86 0.90
CA GLY A 49 18.40 -9.71 -0.29
C GLY A 49 18.35 -8.85 -1.55
N ASP A 50 17.62 -9.31 -2.56
CA ASP A 50 17.51 -8.63 -3.87
C ASP A 50 16.31 -7.68 -3.94
N ARG A 51 15.93 -7.06 -2.81
CA ARG A 51 14.72 -6.22 -2.72
C ARG A 51 14.92 -4.94 -1.92
N VAL A 52 14.34 -3.86 -2.45
CA VAL A 52 14.08 -2.59 -1.77
C VAL A 52 12.65 -2.63 -1.22
N ILE A 53 12.52 -2.55 0.10
CA ILE A 53 11.25 -2.57 0.82
C ILE A 53 10.89 -1.15 1.20
N LEU A 54 9.73 -0.67 0.76
CA LEU A 54 9.20 0.62 1.14
C LEU A 54 8.11 0.49 2.20
N ALA A 55 8.14 1.39 3.17
CA ALA A 55 7.11 1.57 4.19
C ALA A 55 6.69 3.05 4.24
N ASN A 56 5.61 3.32 4.96
CA ASN A 56 5.23 4.69 5.25
C ASN A 56 6.10 5.26 6.38
N ASN A 57 6.68 6.45 6.18
CA ASN A 57 7.55 7.15 7.13
C ASN A 57 6.85 7.49 8.45
N THR A 58 5.51 7.48 8.47
CA THR A 58 4.72 7.72 9.67
C THR A 58 4.31 6.44 10.41
N ASP A 59 4.59 5.25 9.87
CA ASP A 59 4.34 3.99 10.55
C ASP A 59 5.28 3.85 11.75
N GLN A 60 4.69 3.74 12.95
CA GLN A 60 5.45 3.67 14.20
C GLN A 60 6.04 2.28 14.46
N GLY A 61 5.78 1.30 13.58
CA GLY A 61 6.31 -0.05 13.69
C GLY A 61 5.48 -0.98 14.58
N ALA A 62 4.18 -0.70 14.70
CA ALA A 62 3.23 -1.48 15.50
C ALA A 62 2.46 -2.55 14.69
N GLY A 63 2.81 -2.76 13.41
CA GLY A 63 2.11 -3.67 12.50
C GLY A 63 0.71 -3.19 12.08
N LYS A 64 0.40 -1.91 12.33
CA LYS A 64 -0.92 -1.31 12.02
C LYS A 64 -0.91 -0.44 10.76
N GLY A 65 0.26 -0.18 10.17
CA GLY A 65 0.41 0.80 9.11
C GLY A 65 0.48 2.24 9.63
N ALA A 66 0.37 3.21 8.72
CA ALA A 66 0.31 4.62 9.03
C ALA A 66 -0.99 5.00 9.78
N GLU A 67 -0.95 6.12 10.51
CA GLU A 67 -2.17 6.77 11.00
C GLU A 67 -2.95 7.33 9.80
N VAL A 68 -4.16 6.79 9.59
CA VAL A 68 -5.06 7.17 8.48
C VAL A 68 -6.36 7.78 9.02
N SER A 69 -7.11 8.43 8.15
CA SER A 69 -8.38 9.07 8.48
C SER A 69 -9.40 8.08 9.07
N PRO A 70 -10.39 8.53 9.86
CA PRO A 70 -11.45 7.65 10.37
C PRO A 70 -12.22 6.91 9.27
N LYS A 71 -12.31 7.49 8.06
CA LYS A 71 -12.93 6.85 6.89
C LYS A 71 -12.06 5.71 6.38
N ALA A 72 -10.76 5.95 6.18
CA ALA A 72 -9.81 4.93 5.78
C ALA A 72 -9.73 3.79 6.81
N LYS A 73 -9.72 4.11 8.11
CA LYS A 73 -9.76 3.10 9.19
C LYS A 73 -10.98 2.17 9.07
N ARG A 74 -12.16 2.71 8.73
CA ARG A 74 -13.37 1.90 8.52
C ARG A 74 -13.28 1.03 7.27
N ALA A 75 -12.76 1.56 6.17
CA ALA A 75 -12.55 0.79 4.94
C ALA A 75 -11.57 -0.37 5.19
N VAL A 76 -10.44 -0.11 5.85
CA VAL A 76 -9.47 -1.13 6.25
C VAL A 76 -10.10 -2.18 7.17
N ALA A 77 -10.93 -1.78 8.14
CA ALA A 77 -11.60 -2.73 9.02
C ALA A 77 -12.61 -3.63 8.28
N ASN A 78 -13.28 -3.10 7.25
CA ASN A 78 -14.31 -3.83 6.50
C ASN A 78 -13.73 -4.71 5.39
N TYR A 79 -12.65 -4.27 4.74
CA TYR A 79 -12.12 -4.90 3.52
C TYR A 79 -10.70 -5.45 3.70
N GLY A 80 -9.94 -4.97 4.67
CA GLY A 80 -8.56 -5.37 4.92
C GLY A 80 -7.51 -4.48 4.22
N LEU A 81 -6.32 -4.39 4.83
CA LEU A 81 -5.21 -3.55 4.36
C LEU A 81 -4.76 -3.88 2.94
N GLY A 82 -4.61 -5.16 2.62
CA GLY A 82 -4.09 -5.56 1.31
C GLY A 82 -5.09 -5.33 0.18
N ILE A 83 -6.41 -5.45 0.43
CA ILE A 83 -7.44 -5.05 -0.53
C ILE A 83 -7.40 -3.54 -0.78
N CYS A 84 -7.28 -2.71 0.26
CA CYS A 84 -7.18 -1.26 0.08
C CYS A 84 -5.93 -0.86 -0.73
N LEU A 85 -4.76 -1.43 -0.39
CA LEU A 85 -3.52 -1.16 -1.13
C LEU A 85 -3.61 -1.63 -2.59
N GLU A 86 -4.22 -2.79 -2.84
CA GLU A 86 -4.39 -3.29 -4.20
C GLU A 86 -5.34 -2.42 -5.01
N ALA A 87 -6.50 -2.07 -4.45
CA ALA A 87 -7.46 -1.19 -5.10
C ALA A 87 -6.80 0.11 -5.58
N TYR A 88 -5.96 0.70 -4.73
CA TYR A 88 -5.18 1.87 -5.11
C TYR A 88 -4.15 1.59 -6.22
N ARG A 89 -3.40 0.47 -6.17
CA ARG A 89 -2.44 0.10 -7.23
C ARG A 89 -3.11 -0.09 -8.59
N MET A 90 -4.30 -0.68 -8.63
CA MET A 90 -5.06 -0.89 -9.87
C MET A 90 -5.47 0.42 -10.54
N THR A 91 -5.50 1.54 -9.82
CA THR A 91 -5.74 2.86 -10.45
C THR A 91 -4.59 3.26 -11.37
N ALA A 92 -3.36 2.82 -11.09
CA ALA A 92 -2.19 3.12 -11.92
C ALA A 92 -2.25 2.44 -13.30
N THR A 93 -3.00 1.34 -13.43
CA THR A 93 -3.25 0.68 -14.72
C THR A 93 -4.43 1.31 -15.49
N GLY A 94 -5.02 2.38 -14.95
CA GLY A 94 -6.17 3.07 -15.54
C GLY A 94 -7.53 2.44 -15.21
N ASN A 95 -7.58 1.47 -14.29
CA ASN A 95 -8.85 0.86 -13.91
C ASN A 95 -9.69 1.84 -13.08
N GLY A 96 -10.96 1.98 -13.44
CA GLY A 96 -11.94 2.71 -12.65
C GLY A 96 -12.49 1.86 -11.50
N ALA A 97 -13.14 2.51 -10.53
CA ALA A 97 -13.68 1.87 -9.33
C ALA A 97 -14.64 0.71 -9.61
N ARG A 98 -15.39 0.75 -10.73
CA ARG A 98 -16.26 -0.35 -11.13
C ARG A 98 -15.47 -1.62 -11.45
N THR A 99 -14.46 -1.51 -12.31
CA THR A 99 -13.60 -2.64 -12.69
C THR A 99 -12.85 -3.18 -11.47
N ILE A 100 -12.32 -2.27 -10.64
CA ILE A 100 -11.65 -2.64 -9.39
C ILE A 100 -12.62 -3.38 -8.46
N GLY A 101 -13.87 -2.92 -8.36
CA GLY A 101 -14.91 -3.59 -7.59
C GLY A 101 -15.20 -5.01 -8.08
N ASP A 102 -15.38 -5.18 -9.38
CA ASP A 102 -15.63 -6.49 -10.00
C ASP A 102 -14.47 -7.46 -9.72
N ASP A 103 -13.21 -6.99 -9.81
CA ASP A 103 -12.02 -7.80 -9.59
C ASP A 103 -11.78 -8.16 -8.11
N LEU A 104 -12.13 -7.26 -7.19
CA LEU A 104 -11.90 -7.43 -5.74
C LEU A 104 -13.13 -7.94 -4.97
N GLY A 105 -14.25 -8.18 -5.65
CA GLY A 105 -15.50 -8.59 -5.02
C GLY A 105 -16.14 -7.48 -4.16
N LEU A 106 -15.98 -6.23 -4.56
CA LEU A 106 -16.54 -5.04 -3.91
C LEU A 106 -17.58 -4.38 -4.81
N THR A 107 -18.59 -3.74 -4.24
CA THR A 107 -19.41 -2.77 -4.99
C THR A 107 -18.57 -1.55 -5.39
N THR A 108 -18.98 -0.80 -6.42
CA THR A 108 -18.28 0.42 -6.86
C THR A 108 -17.99 1.39 -5.70
N ASN A 109 -18.96 1.66 -4.84
CA ASN A 109 -18.79 2.57 -3.70
C ASN A 109 -17.81 2.03 -2.66
N GLN A 110 -17.75 0.71 -2.49
CA GLN A 110 -16.78 0.07 -1.59
C GLN A 110 -15.37 0.11 -2.19
N ALA A 111 -15.26 -0.05 -3.52
CA ALA A 111 -14.00 0.09 -4.24
C ALA A 111 -13.46 1.53 -4.14
N ASP A 112 -14.32 2.56 -4.30
CA ASP A 112 -13.92 3.96 -4.08
C ASP A 112 -13.36 4.17 -2.67
N ALA A 113 -14.07 3.67 -1.64
CA ALA A 113 -13.60 3.75 -0.27
C ALA A 113 -12.27 2.99 -0.03
N ALA A 114 -12.07 1.86 -0.72
CA ALA A 114 -10.84 1.08 -0.65
C ALA A 114 -9.67 1.79 -1.35
N ILE A 115 -9.91 2.44 -2.49
CA ILE A 115 -8.93 3.25 -3.22
C ILE A 115 -8.46 4.42 -2.36
N ASP A 116 -9.39 5.17 -1.77
CA ASP A 116 -9.07 6.30 -0.90
C ASP A 116 -8.24 5.85 0.32
N ALA A 117 -8.63 4.74 0.95
CA ALA A 117 -7.88 4.17 2.07
C ALA A 117 -6.48 3.69 1.64
N GLY A 118 -6.37 3.02 0.50
CA GLY A 118 -5.09 2.56 -0.05
C GLY A 118 -4.14 3.71 -0.38
N ARG A 119 -4.69 4.82 -0.90
CA ARG A 119 -3.94 6.04 -1.17
C ARG A 119 -3.32 6.61 0.10
N GLU A 120 -4.12 6.76 1.17
CA GLU A 120 -3.64 7.23 2.48
C GLU A 120 -2.56 6.30 3.05
N LEU A 121 -2.78 4.97 3.02
CA LEU A 121 -1.82 3.97 3.49
C LEU A 121 -0.49 4.05 2.74
N ALA A 122 -0.55 4.23 1.42
CA ALA A 122 0.61 4.37 0.55
C ALA A 122 1.39 5.68 0.77
N GLY A 123 0.87 6.59 1.61
CA GLY A 123 1.52 7.86 1.90
C GLY A 123 1.32 8.91 0.81
N HIS A 124 0.30 8.73 -0.03
CA HIS A 124 -0.16 9.74 -0.99
C HIS A 124 -1.28 10.54 -0.31
N VAL A 125 -0.99 11.79 0.06
CA VAL A 125 -1.90 12.70 0.76
C VAL A 125 -1.92 14.05 0.08
#